data_AF-A0A961Y1Q1-F1
#
_entry.id   AF-A0A961Y1Q1-F1
#
_cell.length_a   1.000
_cell.length_b   1.000
_cell.length_c   1.000
_cell.angle_alpha   90.00
_cell.angle_beta   90.00
_cell.angle_gamma   90.00
#
_symmetry.space_group_name_H-M   'P 1'
#
loop_
_entity.id
_entity.type
_entity.pdbx_description
1 polymer ?
#
loop_
_entity_poly.entity_id
_entity_poly.type
_entity_poly.pdbx_seq_one_letter_code
_entity_poly.pdbx_strand_id
1 'polypeptide(L)'
;THPRGKMFRTFADQTKSDRRALAACITTSRELLSRSDMHRIDQPALVAVGTRDDVGGSASELAALMPHAESFDIQDRDHMLSVGDRTFKKRALEFLAEHPIITR
;
A
#
# COMPACT_ATOMS: atom_id res chain seq x y z
N THR A 1 -17.82 18.23 3.85
CA THR A 1 -18.19 17.08 4.70
C THR A 1 -17.84 15.71 4.09
N HIS A 2 -16.80 15.61 3.24
CA HIS A 2 -16.44 14.31 2.63
C HIS A 2 -15.85 13.32 3.66
N PRO A 3 -16.39 12.09 3.80
CA PRO A 3 -15.93 11.09 4.78
C PRO A 3 -14.43 10.77 4.66
N ARG A 4 -13.95 10.44 3.45
CA ARG A 4 -12.53 10.15 3.19
C ARG A 4 -11.60 11.31 3.57
N GLY A 5 -11.95 12.55 3.19
CA GLY A 5 -11.17 13.72 3.58
C GLY A 5 -11.17 13.96 5.10
N LYS A 6 -12.20 13.53 5.84
CA LYS A 6 -12.22 13.62 7.31
C LYS A 6 -11.22 12.64 7.92
N MET A 7 -11.16 11.41 7.43
CA MET A 7 -10.19 10.40 7.87
C MET A 7 -8.75 10.89 7.78
N PHE A 8 -8.32 11.40 6.61
CA PHE A 8 -6.96 11.93 6.44
C PHE A 8 -6.66 13.16 7.30
N ARG A 9 -7.64 14.06 7.51
CA ARG A 9 -7.48 15.20 8.43
C ARG A 9 -7.28 14.73 9.88
N THR A 10 -8.12 13.80 10.34
CA THR A 10 -8.00 13.25 11.69
C THR A 10 -6.65 12.55 11.88
N PHE A 11 -6.17 11.82 10.89
CA PHE A 11 -4.84 11.21 10.93
C PHE A 11 -3.71 12.24 11.01
N ALA A 12 -3.76 13.29 10.18
CA ALA A 12 -2.80 14.37 10.23
C ALA A 12 -2.77 15.05 11.61
N ASP A 13 -3.94 15.21 12.24
CA ASP A 13 -4.04 15.79 13.59
C ASP A 13 -3.43 14.91 14.67
N GLN A 14 -3.73 13.61 14.63
CA GLN A 14 -3.19 12.64 15.60
C GLN A 14 -1.66 12.54 15.51
N THR A 15 -1.13 12.60 14.29
CA THR A 15 0.32 12.53 14.02
C THR A 15 1.03 13.89 14.11
N LYS A 16 0.28 14.98 14.32
CA LYS A 16 0.78 16.38 14.30
C LYS A 16 1.44 16.76 12.97
N SER A 17 0.97 16.18 11.87
CA SER A 17 1.46 16.43 10.51
C SER A 17 0.88 17.73 9.93
N ASP A 18 1.64 18.39 9.04
CA ASP A 18 1.16 19.58 8.32
C ASP A 18 0.10 19.20 7.27
N ARG A 19 -1.13 19.67 7.47
CA ARG A 19 -2.26 19.40 6.57
C ARG A 19 -2.12 20.05 5.19
N ARG A 20 -1.50 21.24 5.11
CA ARG A 20 -1.29 21.96 3.84
C ARG A 20 -0.23 21.25 3.01
N ALA A 21 0.85 20.81 3.65
CA ALA A 21 1.87 20.00 3.00
C ALA A 21 1.27 18.69 2.45
N LEU A 22 0.49 17.97 3.27
CA LEU A 22 -0.18 16.74 2.84
C LEU A 22 -1.10 16.97 1.62
N ALA A 23 -1.90 18.04 1.65
CA ALA A 23 -2.78 18.39 0.53
C ALA A 23 -2.00 18.73 -0.75
N ALA A 24 -0.87 19.43 -0.62
CA ALA A 24 0.00 19.75 -1.75
C ALA A 24 0.58 18.47 -2.38
N CYS A 25 1.10 17.53 -1.57
CA CYS A 25 1.66 16.26 -2.06
C CYS A 25 0.65 15.41 -2.85
N ILE A 26 -0.61 15.35 -2.39
CA ILE A 26 -1.65 14.56 -3.05
C ILE A 26 -2.14 15.23 -4.35
N THR A 27 -2.02 16.56 -4.46
CA THR A 27 -2.54 17.30 -5.63
C THR A 27 -1.68 17.08 -6.89
N THR A 28 -0.38 16.86 -6.72
CA THR A 28 0.61 16.87 -7.80
C THR A 28 0.96 15.49 -8.37
N SER A 29 0.71 14.39 -7.66
CA SER A 29 1.03 13.05 -8.15
C SER A 29 -0.11 12.49 -9.01
N ARG A 30 0.10 12.34 -10.33
CA ARG A 30 -0.96 11.91 -11.27
C ARG A 30 -0.51 11.04 -12.44
N GLU A 31 0.77 10.69 -12.55
CA GLU A 31 1.17 9.76 -13.62
C GLU A 31 0.68 8.35 -13.26
N LEU A 32 -0.27 7.85 -14.05
CA LEU A 32 -0.80 6.51 -13.88
C LEU A 32 0.14 5.51 -14.57
N LEU A 33 0.50 4.45 -13.85
CA LEU A 33 1.24 3.34 -14.43
C LEU A 33 0.35 2.51 -15.33
N SER A 34 0.85 2.15 -16.51
CA SER A 34 0.17 1.20 -17.39
C SER A 34 0.35 -0.24 -16.89
N ARG A 35 -0.48 -1.17 -17.37
CA ARG A 35 -0.29 -2.61 -17.11
C ARG A 35 1.10 -3.09 -17.59
N SER A 36 1.59 -2.57 -18.71
CA SER A 36 2.93 -2.85 -19.22
C SER A 36 4.03 -2.35 -18.30
N ASP A 37 3.83 -1.23 -17.60
CA ASP A 37 4.81 -0.76 -16.61
C ASP A 37 4.88 -1.70 -15.41
N MET A 38 3.74 -2.20 -14.95
CA MET A 38 3.69 -3.19 -13.87
C MET A 38 4.40 -4.49 -14.24
N HIS A 39 4.25 -4.97 -15.49
CA HIS A 39 4.91 -6.19 -15.96
C HIS A 39 6.45 -6.08 -15.97
N ARG A 40 7.01 -4.87 -15.97
CA ARG A 40 8.46 -4.64 -15.96
C ARG A 40 9.08 -4.78 -14.56
N ILE A 41 8.27 -4.93 -13.51
CA ILE A 41 8.74 -5.13 -12.14
C ILE A 41 9.14 -6.59 -11.98
N ASP A 42 10.41 -6.88 -12.23
CA ASP A 42 10.97 -8.24 -12.19
C ASP A 42 11.41 -8.68 -10.79
N GLN A 43 11.47 -7.75 -9.83
CA GLN A 43 11.78 -8.12 -8.45
C GLN A 43 10.58 -8.83 -7.81
N PRO A 44 10.80 -9.83 -6.93
CA PRO A 44 9.74 -10.33 -6.08
C PRO A 44 9.04 -9.19 -5.34
N ALA A 45 7.70 -9.20 -5.31
CA ALA A 45 6.92 -8.15 -4.68
C ALA A 45 5.79 -8.71 -3.81
N LEU A 46 5.69 -8.24 -2.58
CA LEU A 46 4.52 -8.49 -1.73
C LEU A 46 3.54 -7.32 -1.84
N VAL A 47 2.34 -7.58 -2.34
CA VAL A 47 1.23 -6.61 -2.35
C VAL A 47 0.31 -6.92 -1.18
N ALA A 48 0.27 -6.05 -0.18
CA ALA A 48 -0.58 -6.21 0.99
C ALA A 48 -1.62 -5.11 1.08
N VAL A 49 -2.91 -5.46 1.12
CA VAL A 49 -4.03 -4.49 1.20
C VAL A 49 -5.03 -4.93 2.26
N GLY A 50 -5.58 -3.97 2.99
CA GLY A 50 -6.66 -4.22 3.93
C GLY A 50 -7.96 -4.59 3.23
N THR A 51 -8.65 -5.62 3.70
CA THR A 51 -9.94 -6.06 3.12
C THR A 51 -11.07 -5.02 3.20
N ARG A 52 -10.90 -3.96 4.00
CA ARG A 52 -11.83 -2.84 4.13
C ARG A 52 -11.24 -1.54 3.57
N ASP A 53 -10.13 -1.61 2.85
CA ASP A 53 -9.48 -0.46 2.21
C ASP A 53 -10.14 -0.15 0.86
N ASP A 54 -10.98 0.88 0.84
CA ASP A 54 -11.65 1.38 -0.37
C ASP A 54 -10.77 2.32 -1.23
N VAL A 55 -9.54 2.58 -0.79
CA VAL A 55 -8.56 3.45 -1.47
C VAL A 55 -7.50 2.62 -2.18
N GLY A 56 -6.97 1.59 -1.52
CA GLY A 56 -5.90 0.73 -2.03
C GLY A 56 -6.33 -0.23 -3.14
N GLY A 57 -7.60 -0.62 -3.19
CA GLY A 57 -8.12 -1.56 -4.18
C GLY A 57 -7.80 -3.02 -3.85
N SER A 58 -7.69 -3.88 -4.87
CA SER A 58 -7.46 -5.32 -4.69
C SER A 58 -5.97 -5.67 -4.72
N ALA A 59 -5.50 -6.36 -3.66
CA ALA A 59 -4.13 -6.85 -3.59
C ALA A 59 -3.84 -7.89 -4.68
N SER A 60 -4.79 -8.81 -4.91
CA SER A 60 -4.66 -9.89 -5.88
C SER A 60 -4.68 -9.40 -7.32
N GLU A 61 -5.53 -8.43 -7.65
CA GLU A 61 -5.57 -7.85 -8.99
C GLU A 61 -4.27 -7.13 -9.34
N LEU A 62 -3.69 -6.39 -8.39
CA LEU A 62 -2.40 -5.71 -8.61
C LEU A 62 -1.26 -6.71 -8.70
N ALA A 63 -1.19 -7.71 -7.80
CA ALA A 63 -0.16 -8.74 -7.84
C ALA A 63 -0.20 -9.53 -9.16
N ALA A 64 -1.39 -9.81 -9.70
CA ALA A 64 -1.54 -10.51 -10.98
C ALA A 64 -0.97 -9.74 -12.20
N LEU A 65 -0.63 -8.46 -12.05
CA LEU A 65 0.03 -7.66 -13.10
C LEU A 65 1.55 -7.76 -13.07
N MET A 66 2.14 -8.43 -12.08
CA MET A 66 3.58 -8.52 -11.89
C MET A 66 4.04 -9.98 -11.99
N PRO A 67 5.18 -10.29 -12.63
CA PRO A 67 5.63 -11.67 -12.85
C PRO A 67 5.89 -12.50 -11.59
N HIS A 68 6.38 -11.84 -10.53
CA HIS A 68 6.87 -12.50 -9.31
C HIS A 68 6.22 -11.93 -8.04
N ALA A 69 4.98 -11.48 -8.15
CA ALA A 69 4.27 -10.88 -7.02
C ALA A 69 3.37 -11.87 -6.29
N GLU A 70 3.25 -11.63 -4.99
CA GLU A 70 2.38 -12.35 -4.07
C GLU A 70 1.42 -11.36 -3.42
N SER A 71 0.14 -11.73 -3.30
CA SER A 71 -0.87 -10.90 -2.63
C SER A 71 -1.11 -11.33 -1.19
N PHE A 72 -1.40 -10.38 -0.31
CA PHE A 72 -1.77 -10.62 1.08
C PHE A 72 -2.91 -9.72 1.53
N ASP A 73 -4.06 -10.32 1.82
CA ASP A 73 -5.22 -9.60 2.34
C ASP A 73 -5.14 -9.46 3.86
N ILE A 74 -5.01 -8.22 4.33
CA ILE A 74 -4.99 -7.91 5.75
C ILE A 74 -6.43 -7.83 6.24
N GLN A 75 -6.86 -8.89 6.93
CA GLN A 75 -8.25 -9.07 7.35
C GLN A 75 -8.70 -7.95 8.31
N ASP A 76 -9.90 -7.41 8.07
CA ASP A 76 -10.54 -6.36 8.86
C ASP A 76 -9.68 -5.09 9.06
N ARG A 77 -8.90 -4.72 8.04
CA ARG A 77 -8.13 -3.46 8.03
C ARG A 77 -8.55 -2.54 6.91
N ASP A 78 -8.51 -1.25 7.24
CA ASP A 78 -8.71 -0.15 6.30
C ASP A 78 -7.37 0.46 5.89
N HIS A 79 -7.44 1.51 5.06
CA HIS A 79 -6.29 2.23 4.54
C HIS A 79 -5.33 2.74 5.62
N MET A 80 -5.84 3.12 6.79
CA MET A 80 -5.06 3.76 7.83
C MET A 80 -4.37 2.76 8.74
N LEU A 81 -4.96 1.58 8.91
CA LEU A 81 -4.53 0.59 9.90
C LEU A 81 -3.67 -0.54 9.32
N SER A 82 -3.72 -0.75 8.02
CA SER A 82 -3.04 -1.86 7.33
C SER A 82 -1.53 -1.92 7.56
N VAL A 83 -0.82 -0.79 7.40
CA VAL A 83 0.66 -0.73 7.53
C VAL A 83 1.15 -1.04 8.95
N GLY A 84 0.36 -0.67 9.96
CA GLY A 84 0.69 -0.89 11.37
C GLY A 84 0.41 -2.33 11.84
N ASP A 85 -0.38 -3.09 11.08
CA ASP A 85 -0.91 -4.38 11.49
C ASP A 85 0.19 -5.42 11.71
N ARG A 86 0.05 -6.20 12.79
CA ARG A 86 1.04 -7.22 13.17
C ARG A 86 1.13 -8.35 12.15
N THR A 87 0.01 -8.74 11.54
CA THR A 87 -0.03 -9.82 10.54
C THR A 87 0.67 -9.38 9.25
N PHE A 88 0.48 -8.13 8.82
CA PHE A 88 1.24 -7.55 7.73
C PHE A 88 2.74 -7.57 8.02
N LYS A 89 3.16 -7.05 9.18
CA LYS A 89 4.59 -7.06 9.56
C LYS A 89 5.18 -8.47 9.59
N LYS A 90 4.44 -9.44 10.12
CA LYS A 90 4.85 -10.85 10.12
C LYS A 90 5.04 -11.36 8.69
N ARG A 91 4.04 -11.17 7.82
CA ARG A 91 4.10 -11.62 6.42
C ARG A 91 5.21 -10.94 5.63
N ALA A 92 5.46 -9.66 5.86
CA ALA A 92 6.55 -8.94 5.24
C ALA A 92 7.93 -9.51 5.63
N LEU A 93 8.12 -9.91 6.89
CA LEU A 93 9.35 -10.57 7.33
C LEU A 93 9.51 -11.97 6.72
N GLU A 94 8.43 -12.75 6.66
CA GLU A 94 8.43 -14.06 5.98
C GLU A 94 8.80 -13.92 4.51
N PHE A 95 8.19 -12.96 3.81
CA PHE A 95 8.48 -12.64 2.42
C PHE A 95 9.96 -12.29 2.20
N LEU A 96 10.53 -11.44 3.05
CA LEU A 96 11.96 -11.07 2.96
C LEU A 96 12.89 -12.24 3.28
N ALA A 97 12.46 -13.21 4.08
CA ALA A 97 13.22 -14.43 4.34
C ALA A 97 13.14 -15.42 3.16
N GLU A 98 11.99 -15.49 2.47
CA GLU A 98 11.77 -16.27 1.24
C GLU A 98 12.53 -15.68 0.04
N HIS A 99 12.61 -14.35 -0.02
CA HIS A 99 13.25 -13.57 -1.09
C HIS A 99 14.38 -12.69 -0.52
N PRO A 100 15.49 -13.29 -0.04
CA PRO A 100 16.58 -12.53 0.57
C PRO A 100 17.17 -11.52 -0.41
N ILE A 101 17.40 -10.29 0.06
CA ILE A 101 18.05 -9.25 -0.74
C ILE A 101 19.52 -9.64 -0.92
N ILE A 102 19.85 -10.18 -2.10
CA ILE A 102 21.23 -10.48 -2.46
C ILE A 102 21.84 -9.17 -2.96
N THR A 103 22.70 -8.56 -2.14
CA THR A 103 23.55 -7.47 -2.61
C THR A 103 24.47 -8.04 -3.71
N ARG A 104 24.27 -7.59 -4.94
CA ARG A 104 25.22 -7.84 -6.04
C ARG A 104 26.49 -7.04 -5.86
#